data_AF-A0A2H3C040-F1
#
_entry.id   AF-A0A2H3C040-F1
#
_cell.length_a   1.000
_cell.length_b   1.000
_cell.length_c   1.000
_cell.angle_alpha   90.00
_cell.angle_beta   90.00
_cell.angle_gamma   90.00
#
_symmetry.space_group_name_H-M   'P 1'
#
loop_
_entity.id
_entity.type
_entity.pdbx_description
1 polymer ?
#
loop_
_entity_poly.entity_id
_entity_poly.type
_entity_poly.pdbx_seq_one_letter_code
_entity_poly.pdbx_strand_id
1 'polypeptide(L)'
;GNDTFDYEQRFPEDKQYEELGPLARVWRTYLAECAGFDAEMLEGWRDGLDVLLVFAGLFSAVVTTFVVQTSQSLQVDYRQVMATLLFELIDVQRAAANGSLVNDVPRSNLTPFSDFHPTISDSLINGLWFTSLSFSLATALFAVLTKQWIHQYITIPSGTPRDRCRVRQFRYMGLEKWGVGFIIGLLPLLLSMSLGIFLVGLVLFL
;
A
#
# COMPACT_ATOMS: atom_id res chain seq x y z
N GLY A 1 -47.59 14.61 -6.99
CA GLY A 1 -46.14 14.40 -7.15
C GLY A 1 -45.71 13.57 -5.98
N ASN A 2 -45.00 12.46 -6.23
CA ASN A 2 -44.55 11.56 -5.17
C ASN A 2 -43.26 12.15 -4.59
N ASP A 3 -43.37 12.87 -3.48
CA ASP A 3 -42.21 13.48 -2.82
C ASP A 3 -41.43 12.39 -2.08
N THR A 4 -40.18 12.14 -2.48
CA THR A 4 -39.35 11.05 -1.94
C THR A 4 -38.99 11.24 -0.46
N PHE A 5 -39.17 12.46 0.05
CA PHE A 5 -38.91 12.85 1.43
C PHE A 5 -40.18 12.97 2.28
N ASP A 6 -41.35 12.60 1.76
CA ASP A 6 -42.59 12.54 2.55
C ASP A 6 -42.56 11.32 3.50
N TYR A 7 -41.91 11.52 4.64
CA TYR A 7 -41.79 10.51 5.69
C TYR A 7 -43.11 10.22 6.40
N GLU A 8 -44.11 11.09 6.27
CA GLU A 8 -45.45 10.88 6.84
C GLU A 8 -46.24 9.83 6.06
N GLN A 9 -46.04 9.75 4.73
CA GLN A 9 -46.56 8.66 3.91
C GLN A 9 -45.78 7.36 4.09
N ARG A 10 -44.47 7.44 4.37
CA ARG A 10 -43.57 6.27 4.46
C ARG A 10 -43.63 5.56 5.82
N PHE A 11 -43.90 6.30 6.90
CA PHE A 11 -44.05 5.77 8.24
C PHE A 11 -45.32 6.34 8.90
N PRO A 12 -46.31 5.51 9.26
CA PRO A 12 -47.55 5.98 9.88
C PRO A 12 -47.27 6.61 11.25
N GLU A 13 -48.15 7.51 11.68
CA GLU A 13 -48.09 8.12 13.02
C GLU A 13 -48.07 7.04 14.11
N ASP A 14 -47.26 7.25 15.14
CA ASP A 14 -47.26 6.36 16.29
C ASP A 14 -48.54 6.61 17.12
N LYS A 15 -48.88 5.65 17.99
CA LYS A 15 -49.97 5.88 18.93
C LYS A 15 -49.56 6.97 19.91
N GLN A 16 -50.54 7.75 20.37
CA GLN A 16 -50.34 8.74 21.42
C GLN A 16 -49.63 8.07 22.63
N TYR A 17 -48.52 8.68 23.09
CA TYR A 17 -47.58 8.18 24.12
C TYR A 17 -46.55 7.12 23.67
N GLU A 18 -46.59 6.60 22.45
CA GLU A 18 -45.59 5.67 21.89
C GLU A 18 -44.51 6.35 21.03
N GLU A 19 -44.60 7.67 20.82
CA GLU A 19 -43.70 8.50 19.99
C GLU A 19 -42.21 8.46 20.39
N LEU A 20 -41.90 8.07 21.63
CA LEU A 20 -40.54 7.90 22.15
C LEU A 20 -40.16 6.43 22.36
N GLY A 21 -41.05 5.52 22.01
CA GLY A 21 -40.87 4.08 22.16
C GLY A 21 -39.70 3.54 21.32
N PRO A 22 -39.23 2.32 21.61
CA PRO A 22 -38.12 1.70 20.87
C PRO A 22 -38.43 1.47 19.38
N LEU A 23 -39.71 1.43 19.02
CA LEU A 23 -40.22 1.21 17.67
C LEU A 23 -40.77 2.47 17.00
N ALA A 24 -40.64 3.63 17.65
CA ALA A 24 -41.21 4.89 17.20
C ALA A 24 -40.75 5.31 15.80
N ARG A 25 -41.63 6.01 15.09
CA ARG A 25 -41.46 6.62 13.78
C ARG A 25 -40.19 7.44 13.68
N VAL A 26 -39.84 8.20 14.73
CA VAL A 26 -38.63 9.04 14.74
C VAL A 26 -37.36 8.22 14.51
N TRP A 27 -37.23 7.03 15.10
CA TRP A 27 -36.06 6.17 14.93
C TRP A 27 -36.01 5.56 13.52
N ARG A 28 -37.17 5.21 12.95
CA ARG A 28 -37.24 4.67 11.59
C ARG A 28 -36.90 5.71 10.54
N THR A 29 -37.41 6.93 10.74
CA THR A 29 -37.14 8.09 9.89
C THR A 29 -35.65 8.44 9.93
N TYR A 30 -35.08 8.51 11.14
CA TYR A 30 -33.65 8.74 11.33
C TYR A 30 -32.77 7.68 10.62
N LEU A 31 -33.10 6.39 10.76
CA LEU A 31 -32.36 5.32 10.08
C LEU A 31 -32.47 5.41 8.57
N ALA A 32 -33.64 5.79 8.04
CA ALA A 32 -33.84 5.94 6.60
C ALA A 32 -32.99 7.09 6.03
N GLU A 33 -32.96 8.23 6.71
CA GLU A 33 -32.14 9.38 6.32
C GLU A 33 -30.64 9.06 6.43
N CYS A 34 -30.22 8.46 7.56
CA CYS A 34 -28.84 8.08 7.77
C CYS A 34 -28.37 7.03 6.77
N ALA A 35 -29.23 6.11 6.33
CA ALA A 35 -28.88 5.11 5.33
C ALA A 35 -28.55 5.75 3.98
N GLY A 36 -29.25 6.83 3.59
CA GLY A 36 -28.94 7.59 2.38
C GLY A 36 -27.59 8.29 2.49
N PHE A 37 -27.39 9.04 3.57
CA PHE A 37 -26.12 9.73 3.84
C PHE A 37 -24.92 8.78 3.92
N ASP A 38 -25.06 7.67 4.66
CA ASP A 38 -24.02 6.67 4.81
C ASP A 38 -23.72 5.98 3.46
N ALA A 39 -24.73 5.73 2.63
CA ALA A 39 -24.50 5.14 1.31
C ALA A 39 -23.67 6.06 0.41
N GLU A 40 -24.07 7.33 0.28
CA GLU A 40 -23.37 8.31 -0.57
C GLU A 40 -21.91 8.53 -0.11
N MET A 41 -21.70 8.72 1.20
CA MET A 41 -20.35 8.91 1.75
C MET A 41 -19.46 7.68 1.52
N LEU A 42 -19.99 6.48 1.76
CA LEU A 42 -19.21 5.24 1.72
C LEU A 42 -18.97 4.73 0.30
N GLU A 43 -19.83 5.05 -0.66
CA GLU A 43 -19.63 4.74 -2.08
C GLU A 43 -18.37 5.43 -2.59
N GLY A 44 -18.25 6.75 -2.41
CA GLY A 44 -17.07 7.50 -2.84
C GLY A 44 -15.77 7.02 -2.18
N TRP A 45 -15.82 6.65 -0.89
CA TRP A 45 -14.66 6.09 -0.20
C TRP A 45 -14.29 4.71 -0.73
N ARG A 46 -15.27 3.84 -0.97
CA ARG A 46 -15.01 2.49 -1.48
C ARG A 46 -14.39 2.53 -2.87
N ASP A 47 -14.95 3.35 -3.76
CA ASP A 47 -14.45 3.48 -5.13
C ASP A 47 -13.02 4.03 -5.15
N GLY A 48 -12.75 5.06 -4.34
CA GLY A 48 -11.41 5.62 -4.19
C GLY A 48 -10.39 4.60 -3.65
N LEU A 49 -10.77 3.82 -2.63
CA LEU A 49 -9.93 2.76 -2.06
C LEU A 49 -9.66 1.63 -3.05
N ASP A 50 -10.64 1.27 -3.90
CA ASP A 50 -10.51 0.19 -4.88
C ASP A 50 -9.53 0.56 -5.99
N VAL A 51 -9.62 1.77 -6.51
CA VAL A 51 -8.63 2.31 -7.47
C VAL A 51 -7.24 2.35 -6.84
N LEU A 52 -7.15 2.82 -5.59
CA LEU A 52 -5.88 2.94 -4.88
C LEU A 52 -5.22 1.58 -4.66
N LEU A 53 -5.99 0.55 -4.29
CA LEU A 53 -5.49 -0.81 -4.06
C LEU A 53 -4.96 -1.44 -5.34
N VAL A 54 -5.66 -1.29 -6.46
CA VAL A 54 -5.20 -1.79 -7.76
C VAL A 54 -3.90 -1.11 -8.15
N PHE A 55 -3.83 0.22 -8.03
CA PHE A 55 -2.60 0.95 -8.33
C PHE A 55 -1.45 0.53 -7.41
N ALA A 56 -1.67 0.48 -6.09
CA ALA A 56 -0.64 0.10 -5.13
C ALA A 56 -0.13 -1.32 -5.37
N GLY A 57 -1.00 -2.26 -5.73
CA GLY A 57 -0.61 -3.63 -6.08
C GLY A 57 0.27 -3.69 -7.34
N LEU A 58 -0.17 -3.06 -8.42
CA LEU A 58 0.58 -3.02 -9.69
C LEU A 58 1.91 -2.30 -9.53
N PHE A 59 1.91 -1.15 -8.87
CA PHE A 59 3.11 -0.38 -8.60
C PHE A 59 4.09 -1.16 -7.71
N SER A 60 3.61 -1.82 -6.64
CA SER A 60 4.47 -2.65 -5.78
C SER A 60 5.11 -3.80 -6.57
N ALA A 61 4.39 -4.41 -7.50
CA ALA A 61 4.94 -5.45 -8.36
C ALA A 61 6.09 -4.92 -9.23
N VAL A 62 5.92 -3.74 -9.84
CA VAL A 62 6.97 -3.08 -10.62
C VAL A 62 8.17 -2.73 -9.72
N VAL A 63 7.97 -2.07 -8.58
CA VAL A 63 9.09 -1.72 -7.69
C VAL A 63 9.82 -2.98 -7.20
N THR A 64 9.08 -4.07 -6.94
CA THR A 64 9.68 -5.35 -6.52
C THR A 64 10.62 -5.93 -7.57
N THR A 65 10.33 -5.82 -8.87
CA THR A 65 11.25 -6.32 -9.91
C THR A 65 12.57 -5.55 -9.89
N PHE A 66 12.51 -4.22 -9.73
CA PHE A 66 13.70 -3.38 -9.60
C PHE A 66 14.49 -3.71 -8.33
N VAL A 67 13.82 -3.83 -7.18
CA VAL A 67 14.43 -4.21 -5.91
C VAL A 67 15.13 -5.58 -6.00
N VAL A 68 14.51 -6.57 -6.63
CA VAL A 68 15.13 -7.89 -6.83
C VAL A 68 16.38 -7.79 -7.70
N GLN A 69 16.34 -6.97 -8.77
CA GLN A 69 17.50 -6.77 -9.64
C GLN A 69 18.65 -6.07 -8.92
N THR A 70 18.41 -4.95 -8.23
CA THR A 70 19.49 -4.22 -7.54
C THR A 70 19.97 -4.90 -6.27
N SER A 71 19.13 -5.71 -5.62
CA SER A 71 19.56 -6.55 -4.50
C SER A 71 20.65 -7.55 -4.90
N GLN A 72 20.62 -8.03 -6.16
CA GLN A 72 21.70 -8.87 -6.69
C GLN A 72 22.99 -8.08 -6.92
N SER A 73 22.90 -6.80 -7.31
CA SER A 73 24.07 -5.90 -7.45
C SER A 73 24.75 -5.58 -6.11
N LEU A 74 24.05 -5.76 -4.99
CA LEU A 74 24.58 -5.64 -3.63
C LEU A 74 25.29 -6.92 -3.16
N GLN A 75 25.50 -7.90 -4.03
CA GLN A 75 26.24 -9.12 -3.75
C GLN A 75 27.46 -9.22 -4.67
N VAL A 76 28.44 -10.03 -4.25
CA VAL A 76 29.59 -10.36 -5.10
C VAL A 76 29.11 -10.97 -6.41
N ASP A 77 29.47 -10.35 -7.53
CA ASP A 77 29.25 -10.97 -8.83
C ASP A 77 30.28 -12.09 -9.06
N TYR A 78 29.92 -13.30 -8.65
CA TYR A 78 30.74 -14.49 -8.88
C TYR A 78 31.00 -14.75 -10.37
N ARG A 79 30.16 -14.26 -11.29
CA ARG A 79 30.41 -14.39 -12.73
C ARG A 79 31.56 -13.49 -13.14
N GLN A 80 31.61 -12.27 -12.62
CA GLN A 80 32.72 -11.36 -12.85
C GLN A 80 34.01 -11.90 -12.24
N VAL A 81 33.98 -12.38 -10.99
CA VAL A 81 35.13 -13.04 -10.34
C VAL A 81 35.63 -14.21 -11.17
N MET A 82 34.72 -15.09 -11.61
CA MET A 82 35.05 -16.24 -12.46
C MET A 82 35.68 -15.81 -13.79
N ALA A 83 35.10 -14.80 -14.46
CA ALA A 83 35.62 -14.30 -15.72
C ALA A 83 37.04 -13.73 -15.54
N THR A 84 37.29 -12.94 -14.49
CA THR A 84 38.63 -12.39 -14.22
C THR A 84 39.66 -13.49 -13.91
N LEU A 85 39.29 -14.52 -13.16
CA LEU A 85 40.16 -15.65 -12.88
C LEU A 85 40.43 -16.51 -14.13
N LEU A 86 39.45 -16.66 -15.02
CA LEU A 86 39.63 -17.34 -16.30
C LEU A 86 40.56 -16.56 -17.24
N PHE A 87 40.45 -15.22 -17.29
CA PHE A 87 41.39 -14.39 -18.03
C PHE A 87 42.82 -14.53 -17.50
N GLU A 88 43.00 -14.47 -16.17
CA GLU A 88 44.31 -14.71 -15.54
C GLU A 88 44.87 -16.09 -15.91
N LEU A 89 44.06 -17.15 -15.88
CA LEU A 89 44.49 -18.49 -16.28
C LEU A 89 44.96 -18.55 -17.73
N ILE A 90 44.23 -17.89 -18.66
CA ILE A 90 44.60 -17.83 -20.08
C ILE A 90 45.91 -17.06 -20.26
N ASP A 91 46.10 -15.95 -19.54
CA ASP A 91 47.32 -15.15 -19.61
C ASP A 91 48.54 -15.90 -19.07
N VAL A 92 48.39 -16.65 -17.97
CA VAL A 92 49.43 -17.54 -17.45
C VAL A 92 49.81 -18.64 -18.45
N GLN A 93 48.82 -19.25 -19.12
CA GLN A 93 49.08 -20.25 -20.15
C GLN A 93 49.84 -19.66 -21.35
N ARG A 94 49.47 -18.46 -21.80
CA ARG A 94 50.16 -17.76 -22.89
C ARG A 94 51.59 -17.36 -22.50
N ALA A 95 51.79 -16.86 -21.28
CA ALA A 95 53.09 -16.51 -20.74
C ALA A 95 54.02 -17.74 -20.68
N ALA A 96 53.53 -18.87 -20.20
CA ALA A 96 54.27 -20.12 -20.17
C ALA A 96 54.65 -20.62 -21.59
N ALA A 97 53.74 -20.51 -22.55
CA ALA A 97 54.00 -20.88 -23.95
C ALA A 97 55.05 -19.98 -24.63
N ASN A 98 55.10 -18.70 -24.27
CA ASN A 98 56.10 -17.74 -24.77
C ASN A 98 57.43 -17.75 -23.99
N GLY A 99 57.57 -18.60 -22.97
CA GLY A 99 58.79 -18.71 -22.16
C GLY A 99 59.01 -17.53 -21.19
N SER A 100 58.00 -16.69 -20.96
CA SER A 100 58.05 -15.62 -19.96
C SER A 100 57.76 -16.16 -18.55
N LEU A 101 58.29 -15.48 -17.52
CA LEU A 101 58.09 -15.86 -16.13
C LEU A 101 56.64 -15.61 -15.71
N VAL A 102 56.04 -16.56 -14.98
CA VAL A 102 54.65 -16.46 -14.47
C VAL A 102 54.44 -15.22 -13.59
N ASN A 103 55.49 -14.72 -12.94
CA ASN A 103 55.44 -13.53 -12.10
C ASN A 103 55.27 -12.22 -12.89
N ASP A 104 55.47 -12.23 -14.20
CA ASP A 104 55.23 -11.06 -15.06
C ASP A 104 53.76 -10.93 -15.48
N VAL A 105 52.91 -11.92 -15.17
CA VAL A 105 51.48 -11.87 -15.43
C VAL A 105 50.78 -11.05 -14.34
N PRO A 106 49.97 -10.04 -14.69
CA PRO A 106 49.18 -9.29 -13.72
C PRO A 106 48.23 -10.22 -12.97
N ARG A 107 48.33 -10.26 -11.65
CA ARG A 107 47.40 -11.03 -10.80
C ARG A 107 46.02 -10.38 -10.84
N SER A 108 44.96 -11.19 -10.76
CA SER A 108 43.60 -10.66 -10.67
C SER A 108 43.41 -9.83 -9.40
N ASN A 109 42.71 -8.70 -9.56
CA ASN A 109 42.32 -7.85 -8.43
C ASN A 109 41.13 -8.41 -7.62
N LEU A 110 40.46 -9.45 -8.14
CA LEU A 110 39.31 -10.09 -7.48
C LEU A 110 39.67 -11.53 -7.11
N THR A 111 39.57 -11.83 -5.83
CA THR A 111 39.62 -13.20 -5.28
C THR A 111 38.25 -13.64 -4.74
N PRO A 112 37.97 -14.95 -4.62
CA PRO A 112 36.74 -15.47 -4.01
C PRO A 112 36.52 -15.03 -2.55
N PHE A 113 37.56 -14.49 -1.90
CA PHE A 113 37.57 -14.06 -0.50
C PHE A 113 37.72 -12.54 -0.36
N SER A 114 37.58 -11.78 -1.45
CA SER A 114 37.68 -10.32 -1.39
C SER A 114 36.51 -9.76 -0.59
N ASP A 115 36.79 -8.85 0.35
CA ASP A 115 35.75 -8.16 1.10
C ASP A 115 34.91 -7.30 0.15
N PHE A 116 33.64 -7.70 -0.01
CA PHE A 116 32.70 -6.97 -0.85
C PHE A 116 32.11 -5.80 -0.07
N HIS A 117 32.42 -4.60 -0.54
CA HIS A 117 31.78 -3.39 -0.06
C HIS A 117 30.94 -2.83 -1.20
N PRO A 118 29.59 -2.88 -1.08
CA PRO A 118 28.76 -2.25 -2.08
C PRO A 118 29.01 -0.75 -2.14
N THR A 119 28.95 -0.19 -3.33
CA THR A 119 29.11 1.25 -3.54
C THR A 119 28.03 1.99 -2.76
N ILE A 120 28.38 3.13 -2.16
CA ILE A 120 27.43 3.95 -1.40
C ILE A 120 26.20 4.30 -2.25
N SER A 121 26.38 4.56 -3.55
CA SER A 121 25.31 4.78 -4.52
C SER A 121 24.32 3.62 -4.60
N ASP A 122 24.82 2.39 -4.69
CA ASP A 122 24.01 1.19 -4.89
C ASP A 122 23.16 0.90 -3.65
N SER A 123 23.75 1.13 -2.47
CA SER A 123 23.04 1.05 -1.20
C SER A 123 21.94 2.11 -1.05
N LEU A 124 22.16 3.34 -1.54
CA LEU A 124 21.19 4.42 -1.51
C LEU A 124 20.03 4.18 -2.47
N ILE A 125 20.31 3.75 -3.70
CA ILE A 125 19.28 3.44 -4.72
C ILE A 125 18.38 2.31 -4.20
N ASN A 126 18.99 1.24 -3.70
CA ASN A 126 18.24 0.13 -3.14
C ASN A 126 17.42 0.57 -1.91
N GLY A 127 17.99 1.41 -1.03
CA GLY A 127 17.27 1.98 0.11
C GLY A 127 16.06 2.82 -0.31
N LEU A 128 16.19 3.66 -1.34
CA LEU A 128 15.10 4.45 -1.90
C LEU A 128 13.98 3.56 -2.44
N TRP A 129 14.30 2.53 -3.21
CA TRP A 129 13.30 1.62 -3.76
C TRP A 129 12.64 0.73 -2.71
N PHE A 130 13.37 0.26 -1.70
CA PHE A 130 12.76 -0.41 -0.54
C PHE A 130 11.83 0.52 0.24
N THR A 131 12.20 1.80 0.40
CA THR A 131 11.37 2.80 1.07
C THR A 131 10.10 3.08 0.26
N SER A 132 10.23 3.25 -1.05
CA SER A 132 9.10 3.38 -1.97
C SER A 132 8.15 2.17 -1.86
N LEU A 133 8.66 0.95 -1.95
CA LEU A 133 7.88 -0.28 -1.81
C LEU A 133 7.16 -0.34 -0.45
N SER A 134 7.85 0.03 0.62
CA SER A 134 7.29 0.04 1.98
C SER A 134 6.11 1.01 2.10
N PHE A 135 6.22 2.22 1.57
CA PHE A 135 5.10 3.18 1.57
C PHE A 135 3.92 2.71 0.72
N SER A 136 4.18 2.08 -0.43
CA SER A 136 3.13 1.51 -1.28
C SER A 136 2.37 0.39 -0.57
N LEU A 137 3.09 -0.55 0.06
CA LEU A 137 2.49 -1.63 0.84
C LEU A 137 1.76 -1.13 2.08
N ALA A 138 2.30 -0.14 2.79
CA ALA A 138 1.61 0.49 3.91
C ALA A 138 0.29 1.13 3.45
N THR A 139 0.31 1.84 2.33
CA THR A 139 -0.91 2.42 1.74
C THR A 139 -1.94 1.35 1.42
N ALA A 140 -1.53 0.24 0.79
CA ALA A 140 -2.41 -0.88 0.52
C ALA A 140 -2.99 -1.50 1.80
N LEU A 141 -2.17 -1.68 2.85
CA LEU A 141 -2.62 -2.22 4.13
C LEU A 141 -3.69 -1.34 4.77
N PHE A 142 -3.45 -0.04 4.86
CA PHE A 142 -4.43 0.90 5.42
C PHE A 142 -5.70 0.99 4.58
N ALA A 143 -5.59 0.89 3.25
CA ALA A 143 -6.75 0.85 2.36
C ALA A 143 -7.62 -0.39 2.64
N VAL A 144 -7.00 -1.58 2.81
CA VAL A 144 -7.73 -2.80 3.19
C VAL A 144 -8.38 -2.67 4.57
N LEU A 145 -7.64 -2.20 5.58
CA LEU A 145 -8.18 -2.02 6.93
C LEU A 145 -9.37 -1.06 6.95
N THR A 146 -9.29 0.04 6.19
CA THR A 146 -10.38 0.99 6.08
C THR A 146 -11.58 0.37 5.36
N LYS A 147 -11.36 -0.42 4.30
CA LYS A 147 -12.43 -1.14 3.62
C LYS A 147 -13.12 -2.16 4.53
N GLN A 148 -12.37 -2.88 5.36
CA GLN A 148 -12.92 -3.79 6.38
C GLN A 148 -13.76 -3.03 7.42
N TRP A 149 -13.28 -1.88 7.88
CA TRP A 149 -14.03 -1.01 8.79
C TRP A 149 -15.32 -0.48 8.19
N ILE A 150 -15.28 0.00 6.94
CA ILE A 150 -16.46 0.46 6.19
C ILE A 150 -17.48 -0.67 6.05
N HIS A 151 -17.02 -1.88 5.71
CA HIS A 151 -17.89 -3.04 5.62
C HIS A 151 -18.57 -3.33 6.97
N GLN A 152 -17.81 -3.34 8.07
CA GLN A 152 -18.35 -3.54 9.40
C GLN A 152 -19.30 -2.42 9.83
N TYR A 153 -19.06 -1.18 9.41
CA TYR A 153 -19.93 -0.04 9.71
C TYR A 153 -21.34 -0.24 9.14
N ILE A 154 -21.45 -0.70 7.88
CA ILE A 154 -22.72 -0.91 7.16
C ILE A 154 -23.50 -2.12 7.68
N THR A 155 -22.84 -3.09 8.33
CA THR A 155 -23.55 -4.28 8.84
C THR A 155 -24.69 -3.90 9.78
N ILE A 156 -25.92 -4.25 9.40
CA ILE A 156 -27.13 -3.87 10.13
C ILE A 156 -27.15 -4.59 11.49
N PRO A 157 -27.17 -3.85 12.62
CA PRO A 157 -27.27 -4.46 13.93
C PRO A 157 -28.64 -5.13 14.15
N SER A 158 -28.67 -6.24 14.88
CA SER A 158 -29.92 -6.84 15.37
C SER A 158 -30.53 -5.97 16.48
N GLY A 159 -31.86 -6.06 16.67
CA GLY A 159 -32.58 -5.31 17.72
C GLY A 159 -33.60 -4.31 17.19
N THR A 160 -34.07 -3.43 18.09
CA THR A 160 -35.10 -2.43 17.80
C THR A 160 -34.54 -1.27 16.96
N PRO A 161 -35.38 -0.49 16.25
CA PRO A 161 -34.95 0.71 15.53
C PRO A 161 -34.12 1.65 16.40
N ARG A 162 -34.54 1.88 17.66
CA ARG A 162 -33.78 2.69 18.61
C ARG A 162 -32.37 2.14 18.89
N ASP A 163 -32.22 0.83 19.07
CA ASP A 163 -30.92 0.21 19.33
C ASP A 163 -30.01 0.33 18.10
N ARG A 164 -30.56 0.12 16.90
CA ARG A 164 -29.85 0.32 15.64
C ARG A 164 -29.36 1.75 15.48
N CYS A 165 -30.19 2.75 15.80
CA CYS A 165 -29.79 4.16 15.79
C CYS A 165 -28.60 4.42 16.70
N ARG A 166 -28.65 3.90 17.93
CA ARG A 166 -27.58 4.07 18.93
C ARG A 166 -26.28 3.43 18.49
N VAL A 167 -26.34 2.20 17.98
CA VAL A 167 -25.15 1.49 17.48
C VAL A 167 -24.55 2.20 16.28
N ARG A 168 -25.36 2.64 15.31
CA ARG A 168 -24.89 3.44 14.17
C ARG A 168 -24.23 4.72 14.64
N GLN A 169 -24.87 5.46 15.55
CA GLN A 169 -24.32 6.72 16.04
C GLN A 169 -23.00 6.51 16.79
N PHE A 170 -22.89 5.47 17.60
CA PHE A 170 -21.64 5.10 18.26
C PHE A 170 -20.53 4.80 17.23
N ARG A 171 -20.85 4.04 16.17
CA ARG A 171 -19.90 3.75 15.09
C ARG A 171 -19.50 5.01 14.32
N TYR A 172 -20.43 5.91 14.06
CA TYR A 172 -20.16 7.18 13.37
C TYR A 172 -19.27 8.10 14.21
N MET A 173 -19.55 8.24 15.51
CA MET A 173 -18.67 8.96 16.44
C MET A 173 -17.27 8.32 16.50
N GLY A 174 -17.19 7.00 16.42
CA GLY A 174 -15.93 6.28 16.28
C GLY A 174 -15.19 6.69 15.00
N LEU A 175 -15.89 6.71 13.87
CA LEU A 175 -15.35 7.09 12.57
C LEU A 175 -14.74 8.51 12.60
N GLU A 176 -15.47 9.45 13.18
CA GLU A 176 -15.04 10.85 13.33
C GLU A 176 -13.86 10.98 14.30
N LYS A 177 -13.92 10.31 15.47
CA LYS A 177 -12.86 10.35 16.47
C LYS A 177 -11.55 9.74 15.99
N TRP A 178 -11.62 8.67 15.20
CA TRP A 178 -10.45 8.04 14.58
C TRP A 178 -9.98 8.78 13.32
N GLY A 179 -10.74 9.78 12.85
CA GLY A 179 -10.37 10.58 11.68
C GLY A 179 -10.27 9.73 10.41
N VAL A 180 -11.14 8.73 10.23
CA VAL A 180 -11.06 7.79 9.10
C VAL A 180 -11.10 8.52 7.76
N GLY A 181 -11.91 9.56 7.63
CA GLY A 181 -11.93 10.40 6.43
C GLY A 181 -10.59 11.09 6.14
N PHE A 182 -9.87 11.52 7.18
CA PHE A 182 -8.52 12.07 7.04
C PHE A 182 -7.51 11.01 6.59
N ILE A 183 -7.58 9.80 7.16
CA ILE A 183 -6.74 8.67 6.74
C ILE A 183 -6.97 8.38 5.25
N ILE A 184 -8.23 8.23 4.82
CA ILE A 184 -8.57 7.98 3.41
C ILE A 184 -8.03 9.08 2.50
N GLY A 185 -8.13 10.34 2.91
CA GLY A 185 -7.55 11.48 2.17
C GLY A 185 -6.02 11.47 2.11
N LEU A 186 -5.33 10.89 3.10
CA LEU A 186 -3.87 10.82 3.16
C LEU A 186 -3.30 9.66 2.31
N LEU A 187 -4.06 8.59 2.09
CA LEU A 187 -3.59 7.41 1.36
C LEU A 187 -3.09 7.72 -0.07
N PRO A 188 -3.81 8.50 -0.91
CA PRO A 188 -3.30 8.90 -2.22
C PRO A 188 -2.00 9.70 -2.16
N LEU A 189 -1.80 10.50 -1.10
CA LEU A 189 -0.58 11.28 -0.92
C LEU A 189 0.61 10.37 -0.58
N LEU A 190 0.42 9.39 0.31
CA LEU A 190 1.46 8.40 0.63
C LEU A 190 1.90 7.61 -0.60
N LEU A 191 0.94 7.20 -1.43
CA LEU A 191 1.21 6.51 -2.68
C LEU A 191 1.95 7.39 -3.70
N SER A 192 1.56 8.66 -3.79
CA SER A 192 2.23 9.63 -4.68
C SER A 192 3.66 9.90 -4.22
N MET A 193 3.90 9.99 -2.91
CA MET A 193 5.24 10.08 -2.32
C MET A 193 6.08 8.84 -2.63
N SER A 194 5.49 7.65 -2.51
CA SER A 194 6.11 6.38 -2.88
C SER A 194 6.55 6.36 -4.36
N LEU A 195 5.68 6.84 -5.26
CA LEU A 195 6.01 7.01 -6.68
C LEU A 195 7.15 8.02 -6.90
N GLY A 196 7.11 9.16 -6.21
CA GLY A 196 8.17 10.17 -6.28
C GLY A 196 9.53 9.63 -5.83
N ILE A 197 9.59 8.91 -4.72
CA ILE A 197 10.81 8.26 -4.21
C ILE A 197 11.33 7.23 -5.23
N PHE A 198 10.44 6.45 -5.85
CA PHE A 198 10.82 5.50 -6.89
C PHE A 198 11.44 6.19 -8.11
N LEU A 199 10.82 7.26 -8.60
CA LEU A 199 11.32 8.03 -9.74
C LEU A 199 12.68 8.65 -9.45
N VAL A 200 12.90 9.19 -8.24
CA VAL A 200 14.23 9.68 -7.82
C VAL A 200 15.26 8.56 -7.87
N GLY A 201 14.93 7.38 -7.33
CA GLY A 201 15.82 6.22 -7.42
C GLY A 201 16.07 5.77 -8.87
N LEU A 202 15.08 5.89 -9.76
CA LEU A 202 15.23 5.57 -11.18
C LEU A 202 16.15 6.55 -11.91
N VAL A 203 16.06 7.85 -11.61
CA VAL A 203 16.97 8.87 -12.15
C VAL A 203 18.40 8.67 -11.66
N LEU A 204 18.60 8.22 -10.42
CA LEU A 204 19.93 7.92 -9.89
C LEU A 204 20.51 6.60 -10.43
N PHE A 205 19.65 5.68 -10.85
CA PHE A 205 20.05 4.39 -11.42
C PHE A 205 20.45 4.49 -12.90
N LEU A 206 19.87 5.43 -13.65
CA LEU A 206 20.15 5.67 -15.08
C LEU A 206 21.51 6.35 -15.28
#